data_AF-A0A644WUW8-F1
#
_entry.id   AF-A0A644WUW8-F1
#
_cell.length_a   1.000
_cell.length_b   1.000
_cell.length_c   1.000
_cell.angle_alpha   90.00
_cell.angle_beta   90.00
_cell.angle_gamma   90.00
#
_symmetry.space_group_name_H-M   'P 1'
#
loop_
_entity.id
_entity.type
_entity.pdbx_description
1 polymer ?
#
loop_
_entity_poly.entity_id
_entity_poly.type
_entity_poly.pdbx_seq_one_letter_code
_entity_poly.pdbx_strand_id
1 'polypeptide(L)'
;MSELSSFFREMTGAVVLGVNPPVHDFTFFDLWAKPLGLLFLLDYLRKRGNRVFLADCIFEGRTGDLSFGRNTVRKTEIPKPAWLAAIPRRYHRFGLGEEDFRRLLESCPVPDYILVTSMMTYWYGGVFSCIDTLRQVFPGVPVILGGVYARLCPDHAKRSGADMIQTEPLDLEFSLPATDLYRGLRYGVLATTFGCPFRCEYCASRLLEPSYRRRNPGLVLEDAARQLSGGEVRDLAFYDDALLAGKERHFYPLLEALNERHPGTRFHSPNGLHVREIDDECAEMLKKRGFETLRLSFESSDPEMQRRGSDKTSDEEYVAALASLRKAGFSGGQLETYILAGVPGQSVESVERSIRFVLEHGGNPKIAEFSPVPGTPSFRRAAELLPGLTDEPLLSNKTVYSSYLAGNMSPPELQALKDLAKGQREGRSKKPKFAKRTAYYP
;
A
#
# COMPACT_ATOMS: atom_id res chain seq x y z
N MET A 1 9.43 6.64 -23.09
CA MET A 1 8.93 7.43 -21.94
C MET A 1 7.79 8.28 -22.45
N SER A 2 6.67 8.30 -21.75
CA SER A 2 5.43 8.97 -22.14
C SER A 2 4.92 9.76 -20.93
N GLU A 3 4.72 11.05 -21.18
CA GLU A 3 4.26 12.04 -20.22
C GLU A 3 2.97 12.64 -20.80
N LEU A 4 1.85 12.40 -20.14
CA LEU A 4 0.50 12.74 -20.60
C LEU A 4 -0.09 13.97 -19.89
N SER A 5 0.71 14.79 -19.19
CA SER A 5 0.20 15.96 -18.48
C SER A 5 -0.43 16.98 -19.42
N SER A 6 0.14 17.20 -20.62
CA SER A 6 -0.49 18.09 -21.62
C SER A 6 -1.84 17.55 -22.09
N PHE A 7 -1.92 16.23 -22.35
CA PHE A 7 -3.17 15.57 -22.72
C PHE A 7 -4.25 15.72 -21.64
N PHE A 8 -3.91 15.49 -20.36
CA PHE A 8 -4.86 15.68 -19.26
C PHE A 8 -5.21 17.15 -18.99
N ARG A 9 -4.30 18.10 -19.27
CA ARG A 9 -4.58 19.54 -19.20
C ARG A 9 -5.60 19.97 -20.27
N GLU A 10 -5.55 19.40 -21.46
CA GLU A 10 -6.45 19.78 -22.55
C GLU A 10 -7.82 19.09 -22.47
N MET A 11 -7.92 17.97 -21.74
CA MET A 11 -9.17 17.22 -21.57
C MET A 11 -10.24 18.03 -20.84
N THR A 12 -11.36 18.29 -21.53
CA THR A 12 -12.56 18.96 -20.99
C THR A 12 -13.82 18.40 -21.64
N GLY A 13 -14.94 18.42 -20.93
CA GLY A 13 -16.24 17.93 -21.44
C GLY A 13 -16.35 16.43 -21.66
N ALA A 14 -15.33 15.63 -21.28
CA ALA A 14 -15.30 14.18 -21.49
C ALA A 14 -15.96 13.41 -20.33
N VAL A 15 -16.42 12.20 -20.63
CA VAL A 15 -16.79 11.16 -19.66
C VAL A 15 -15.58 10.27 -19.42
N VAL A 16 -15.06 10.26 -18.19
CA VAL A 16 -13.84 9.53 -17.82
C VAL A 16 -14.16 8.47 -16.77
N LEU A 17 -13.82 7.21 -17.07
CA LEU A 17 -13.96 6.10 -16.13
C LEU A 17 -12.59 5.75 -15.56
N GLY A 18 -12.39 5.96 -14.25
CA GLY A 18 -11.24 5.42 -13.54
C GLY A 18 -11.49 3.98 -13.09
N VAL A 19 -10.48 3.12 -13.21
CA VAL A 19 -10.57 1.70 -12.87
C VAL A 19 -9.41 1.29 -11.99
N ASN A 20 -9.72 0.76 -10.80
CA ASN A 20 -8.77 0.02 -9.97
C ASN A 20 -8.98 -1.48 -10.22
N PRO A 21 -8.03 -2.17 -10.89
CA PRO A 21 -8.16 -3.57 -11.30
C PRO A 21 -8.30 -4.55 -10.13
N PRO A 22 -8.78 -5.78 -10.39
CA PRO A 22 -8.59 -6.86 -9.44
C PRO A 22 -7.10 -7.17 -9.28
N VAL A 23 -6.73 -7.79 -8.17
CA VAL A 23 -5.35 -8.22 -7.91
C VAL A 23 -5.22 -9.70 -8.18
N HIS A 24 -4.30 -10.09 -9.07
CA HIS A 24 -3.91 -11.49 -9.26
C HIS A 24 -2.64 -11.75 -8.43
N ASP A 25 -2.75 -12.54 -7.36
CA ASP A 25 -1.65 -12.78 -6.42
C ASP A 25 -1.84 -14.06 -5.57
N PHE A 26 -0.81 -14.48 -4.87
CA PHE A 26 -0.88 -15.45 -3.78
C PHE A 26 -1.52 -14.86 -2.53
N THR A 27 -1.30 -13.57 -2.25
CA THR A 27 -1.81 -12.89 -1.05
C THR A 27 -2.19 -11.45 -1.32
N PHE A 28 -3.27 -10.99 -0.67
CA PHE A 28 -3.67 -9.59 -0.63
C PHE A 28 -4.24 -9.27 0.75
N PHE A 29 -3.95 -8.09 1.26
CA PHE A 29 -4.49 -7.59 2.53
C PHE A 29 -4.94 -6.14 2.36
N ASP A 30 -6.18 -5.84 2.73
CA ASP A 30 -6.64 -4.46 2.82
C ASP A 30 -5.99 -3.78 4.03
N LEU A 31 -5.01 -2.91 3.78
CA LEU A 31 -4.39 -2.04 4.77
C LEU A 31 -4.91 -0.61 4.60
N TRP A 32 -6.23 -0.45 4.48
CA TRP A 32 -6.87 0.81 4.08
C TRP A 32 -6.54 1.19 2.63
N ALA A 33 -6.43 0.21 1.75
CA ALA A 33 -5.92 0.39 0.39
C ALA A 33 -6.89 1.20 -0.47
N LYS A 34 -6.38 2.26 -1.10
CA LYS A 34 -7.08 3.08 -2.09
C LYS A 34 -6.12 3.51 -3.20
N PRO A 35 -6.59 3.64 -4.45
CA PRO A 35 -5.76 4.06 -5.58
C PRO A 35 -5.56 5.59 -5.58
N LEU A 36 -4.91 6.15 -4.56
CA LEU A 36 -4.82 7.61 -4.33
C LEU A 36 -4.39 8.40 -5.58
N GLY A 37 -3.39 7.92 -6.33
CA GLY A 37 -2.95 8.59 -7.56
C GLY A 37 -4.06 8.69 -8.62
N LEU A 38 -4.88 7.65 -8.79
CA LEU A 38 -6.04 7.67 -9.68
C LEU A 38 -7.10 8.65 -9.15
N LEU A 39 -7.38 8.64 -7.85
CA LEU A 39 -8.38 9.52 -7.24
C LEU A 39 -8.00 11.00 -7.36
N PHE A 40 -6.72 11.34 -7.21
CA PHE A 40 -6.22 12.71 -7.45
C PHE A 40 -6.40 13.13 -8.91
N LEU A 41 -6.11 12.24 -9.85
CA LEU A 41 -6.29 12.52 -11.27
C LEU A 41 -7.77 12.69 -11.64
N LEU A 42 -8.67 11.88 -11.08
CA LEU A 42 -10.11 12.03 -11.31
C LEU A 42 -10.66 13.36 -10.76
N ASP A 43 -10.23 13.80 -9.57
CA ASP A 43 -10.62 15.13 -9.05
C ASP A 43 -10.10 16.26 -9.94
N TYR A 44 -8.84 16.15 -10.38
CA TYR A 44 -8.23 17.12 -11.30
C TYR A 44 -9.04 17.24 -12.59
N LEU A 45 -9.36 16.11 -13.24
CA LEU A 45 -10.15 16.10 -14.46
C LEU A 45 -11.57 16.62 -14.24
N ARG A 46 -12.21 16.26 -13.12
CA ARG A 46 -13.53 16.77 -12.74
C ARG A 46 -13.57 18.30 -12.66
N LYS A 47 -12.56 18.92 -12.04
CA LYS A 47 -12.45 20.38 -11.92
C LYS A 47 -12.27 21.10 -13.26
N ARG A 48 -11.89 20.36 -14.31
CA ARG A 48 -11.79 20.86 -15.70
C ARG A 48 -13.06 20.65 -16.52
N GLY A 49 -14.18 20.34 -15.87
CA GLY A 49 -15.48 20.18 -16.53
C GLY A 49 -15.74 18.79 -17.11
N ASN A 50 -14.94 17.79 -16.74
CA ASN A 50 -15.17 16.40 -17.12
C ASN A 50 -16.13 15.71 -16.14
N ARG A 51 -16.87 14.71 -16.62
CA ARG A 51 -17.69 13.82 -15.79
C ARG A 51 -16.87 12.59 -15.46
N VAL A 52 -16.62 12.35 -14.17
CA VAL A 52 -15.74 11.26 -13.72
C VAL A 52 -16.50 10.18 -12.98
N PHE A 53 -16.11 8.93 -13.20
CA PHE A 53 -16.66 7.73 -12.58
C PHE A 53 -15.54 6.84 -12.08
N LEU A 54 -15.85 5.94 -11.14
CA LEU A 54 -14.88 5.00 -10.57
C LEU A 54 -15.46 3.59 -10.54
N ALA A 55 -14.70 2.63 -11.06
CA ALA A 55 -14.93 1.20 -10.87
C ALA A 55 -13.73 0.60 -10.11
N ASP A 56 -13.89 0.37 -8.81
CA ASP A 56 -12.84 -0.19 -7.96
C ASP A 56 -13.14 -1.65 -7.60
N CYS A 57 -12.44 -2.58 -8.27
CA CYS A 57 -12.67 -4.01 -8.10
C CYS A 57 -12.35 -4.50 -6.67
N ILE A 58 -11.41 -3.86 -5.98
CA ILE A 58 -11.03 -4.23 -4.61
C ILE A 58 -12.08 -3.74 -3.64
N PHE A 59 -12.55 -2.49 -3.83
CA PHE A 59 -13.63 -1.94 -3.03
C PHE A 59 -14.90 -2.76 -3.26
N GLU A 60 -15.44 -2.84 -4.48
CA GLU A 60 -16.71 -3.54 -4.73
C GLU A 60 -16.64 -5.06 -4.42
N GLY A 61 -15.44 -5.63 -4.37
CA GLY A 61 -15.21 -7.03 -3.96
C GLY A 61 -15.20 -7.30 -2.45
N ARG A 62 -15.57 -6.33 -1.59
CA ARG A 62 -15.59 -6.51 -0.12
C ARG A 62 -16.63 -7.54 0.32
N THR A 63 -16.27 -8.46 1.21
CA THR A 63 -17.15 -9.58 1.64
C THR A 63 -17.46 -9.63 3.13
N GLY A 64 -16.70 -8.93 3.97
CA GLY A 64 -16.89 -8.99 5.42
C GLY A 64 -16.02 -7.98 6.15
N ASP A 65 -16.34 -7.72 7.41
CA ASP A 65 -15.73 -6.64 8.18
C ASP A 65 -14.47 -7.07 8.94
N LEU A 66 -13.49 -6.17 8.97
CA LEU A 66 -12.27 -6.21 9.78
C LEU A 66 -12.24 -5.00 10.72
N SER A 67 -11.24 -4.95 11.60
CA SER A 67 -11.08 -3.81 12.52
C SER A 67 -10.81 -2.50 11.76
N PHE A 68 -11.27 -1.40 12.36
CA PHE A 68 -11.03 -0.01 11.89
C PHE A 68 -11.60 0.26 10.49
N GLY A 69 -12.82 -0.22 10.25
CA GLY A 69 -13.57 -0.01 9.01
C GLY A 69 -13.09 -0.82 7.80
N ARG A 70 -11.98 -1.56 7.92
CA ARG A 70 -11.42 -2.36 6.83
C ARG A 70 -12.30 -3.57 6.49
N ASN A 71 -12.03 -4.21 5.35
CA ASN A 71 -12.79 -5.37 4.92
C ASN A 71 -11.91 -6.54 4.47
N THR A 72 -12.45 -7.75 4.63
CA THR A 72 -12.01 -8.88 3.80
C THR A 72 -12.45 -8.66 2.37
N VAL A 73 -11.65 -9.14 1.43
CA VAL A 73 -11.91 -9.02 0.00
C VAL A 73 -12.16 -10.41 -0.56
N ARG A 74 -13.15 -10.54 -1.45
CA ARG A 74 -13.43 -11.74 -2.20
C ARG A 74 -12.15 -12.24 -2.85
N LYS A 75 -11.93 -13.55 -2.76
CA LYS A 75 -10.83 -14.24 -3.43
C LYS A 75 -11.35 -15.45 -4.17
N THR A 76 -10.97 -15.57 -5.44
CA THR A 76 -11.32 -16.71 -6.29
C THR A 76 -10.01 -17.33 -6.79
N GLU A 77 -9.86 -18.65 -6.62
CA GLU A 77 -8.67 -19.36 -7.12
C GLU A 77 -8.67 -19.33 -8.67
N ILE A 78 -7.52 -19.01 -9.26
CA ILE A 78 -7.32 -18.95 -10.71
C ILE A 78 -6.05 -19.73 -11.10
N PRO A 79 -5.91 -20.16 -12.36
CA PRO A 79 -4.70 -20.80 -12.83
C PRO A 79 -3.47 -19.91 -12.61
N LYS A 80 -2.33 -20.55 -12.27
CA LYS A 80 -1.06 -19.83 -12.15
C LYS A 80 -0.51 -19.49 -13.53
N PRO A 81 0.08 -18.29 -13.69
CA PRO A 81 0.92 -17.99 -14.85
C PRO A 81 2.06 -19.00 -14.99
N ALA A 82 2.54 -19.23 -16.22
CA ALA A 82 3.57 -20.23 -16.51
C ALA A 82 4.82 -20.08 -15.64
N TRP A 83 5.31 -18.84 -15.46
CA TRP A 83 6.46 -18.51 -14.61
C TRP A 83 6.29 -18.88 -13.13
N LEU A 84 5.06 -19.08 -12.67
CA LEU A 84 4.71 -19.42 -11.29
C LEU A 84 4.14 -20.86 -11.17
N ALA A 85 4.14 -21.64 -12.26
CA ALA A 85 3.52 -22.97 -12.32
C ALA A 85 4.11 -23.97 -11.30
N ALA A 86 5.39 -23.82 -10.94
CA ALA A 86 6.05 -24.69 -9.96
C ALA A 86 5.76 -24.29 -8.49
N ILE A 87 5.26 -23.09 -8.21
CA ILE A 87 5.07 -22.60 -6.84
C ILE A 87 3.98 -23.42 -6.13
N PRO A 88 4.23 -24.06 -4.97
CA PRO A 88 3.26 -24.91 -4.27
C PRO A 88 2.26 -24.08 -3.45
N ARG A 89 1.72 -23.01 -4.04
CA ARG A 89 0.75 -22.10 -3.42
C ARG A 89 -0.37 -21.81 -4.39
N ARG A 90 -1.58 -21.62 -3.85
CA ARG A 90 -2.74 -21.21 -4.62
C ARG A 90 -2.62 -19.75 -5.02
N TYR A 91 -3.03 -19.46 -6.26
CA TYR A 91 -3.01 -18.13 -6.84
C TYR A 91 -4.45 -17.68 -7.07
N HIS A 92 -4.74 -16.43 -6.77
CA HIS A 92 -6.12 -15.96 -6.66
C HIS A 92 -6.31 -14.63 -7.38
N ARG A 93 -7.53 -14.42 -7.86
CA ARG A 93 -8.10 -13.11 -8.17
C ARG A 93 -8.74 -12.56 -6.89
N PHE A 94 -8.22 -11.45 -6.40
CA PHE A 94 -8.80 -10.67 -5.31
C PHE A 94 -9.62 -9.50 -5.86
N GLY A 95 -10.80 -9.29 -5.29
CA GLY A 95 -11.76 -8.28 -5.72
C GLY A 95 -12.96 -8.89 -6.45
N LEU A 96 -13.65 -8.09 -7.26
CA LEU A 96 -14.77 -8.55 -8.07
C LEU A 96 -14.37 -9.71 -9.00
N GLY A 97 -15.28 -10.68 -9.13
CA GLY A 97 -15.23 -11.71 -10.17
C GLY A 97 -15.43 -11.12 -11.57
N GLU A 98 -15.22 -11.92 -12.61
CA GLU A 98 -15.27 -11.42 -13.99
C GLU A 98 -16.68 -10.93 -14.38
N GLU A 99 -17.71 -11.73 -14.08
CA GLU A 99 -19.10 -11.40 -14.39
C GLU A 99 -19.61 -10.22 -13.57
N ASP A 100 -19.23 -10.11 -12.29
CA ASP A 100 -19.58 -8.96 -11.47
C ASP A 100 -18.88 -7.68 -11.95
N PHE A 101 -17.62 -7.80 -12.38
CA PHE A 101 -16.90 -6.66 -12.95
C PHE A 101 -17.53 -6.21 -14.27
N ARG A 102 -17.90 -7.16 -15.16
CA ARG A 102 -18.62 -6.85 -16.40
C ARG A 102 -19.94 -6.12 -16.11
N ARG A 103 -20.74 -6.61 -15.16
CA ARG A 103 -21.99 -5.95 -14.72
C ARG A 103 -21.76 -4.54 -14.18
N LEU A 104 -20.70 -4.34 -13.37
CA LEU A 104 -20.33 -3.02 -12.88
C LEU A 104 -20.01 -2.06 -14.03
N LEU A 105 -19.23 -2.51 -15.02
CA LEU A 105 -18.90 -1.71 -16.20
C LEU A 105 -20.15 -1.39 -17.04
N GLU A 106 -21.02 -2.36 -17.28
CA GLU A 106 -22.29 -2.16 -18.01
C GLU A 106 -23.23 -1.16 -17.31
N SER A 107 -23.12 -1.00 -15.99
CA SER A 107 -23.86 0.00 -15.23
C SER A 107 -23.27 1.41 -15.29
N CYS A 108 -22.01 1.54 -15.75
CA CYS A 108 -21.35 2.83 -15.93
C CYS A 108 -21.83 3.50 -17.23
N PRO A 109 -21.81 4.85 -17.31
CA PRO A 109 -22.01 5.51 -18.59
C PRO A 109 -20.89 5.13 -19.56
N VAL A 110 -21.19 5.12 -20.86
CA VAL A 110 -20.18 4.91 -21.91
C VAL A 110 -19.12 6.02 -21.79
N PRO A 111 -17.86 5.66 -21.48
CA PRO A 111 -16.80 6.65 -21.30
C PRO A 111 -16.18 7.04 -22.64
N ASP A 112 -15.66 8.27 -22.70
CA ASP A 112 -14.77 8.72 -23.78
C ASP A 112 -13.32 8.26 -23.53
N TYR A 113 -12.92 8.11 -22.26
CA TYR A 113 -11.60 7.63 -21.85
C TYR A 113 -11.68 6.75 -20.60
N ILE A 114 -10.84 5.71 -20.55
CA ILE A 114 -10.73 4.81 -19.41
C ILE A 114 -9.32 4.90 -18.81
N LEU A 115 -9.22 5.20 -17.52
CA LEU A 115 -7.94 5.29 -16.79
C LEU A 115 -7.76 4.07 -15.90
N VAL A 116 -6.75 3.25 -16.18
CA VAL A 116 -6.44 2.05 -15.40
C VAL A 116 -5.18 2.30 -14.56
N THR A 117 -5.20 1.92 -13.28
CA THR A 117 -4.04 2.05 -12.38
C THR A 117 -3.49 0.70 -11.94
N SER A 118 -2.25 0.65 -11.48
CA SER A 118 -1.72 -0.49 -10.74
C SER A 118 -0.62 -0.07 -9.76
N MET A 119 -0.69 -0.61 -8.54
CA MET A 119 0.19 -0.26 -7.43
C MET A 119 1.45 -1.12 -7.33
N MET A 120 1.38 -2.39 -7.75
CA MET A 120 2.52 -3.32 -7.67
C MET A 120 2.85 -3.85 -9.06
N THR A 121 4.14 -4.04 -9.33
CA THR A 121 4.65 -4.52 -10.62
C THR A 121 4.14 -5.93 -10.95
N TYR A 122 4.15 -6.83 -9.97
CA TYR A 122 3.73 -8.22 -10.12
C TYR A 122 2.20 -8.43 -10.06
N TRP A 123 1.39 -7.36 -10.04
CA TRP A 123 -0.08 -7.43 -10.15
C TRP A 123 -0.59 -7.26 -11.58
N TYR A 124 0.30 -7.16 -12.57
CA TYR A 124 -0.09 -6.89 -13.96
C TYR A 124 -1.07 -7.92 -14.55
N GLY A 125 -1.10 -9.16 -14.06
CA GLY A 125 -2.06 -10.16 -14.53
C GLY A 125 -3.52 -9.73 -14.31
N GLY A 126 -3.78 -9.02 -13.21
CA GLY A 126 -5.10 -8.43 -12.94
C GLY A 126 -5.37 -7.21 -13.82
N VAL A 127 -4.34 -6.44 -14.16
CA VAL A 127 -4.41 -5.31 -15.09
C VAL A 127 -4.76 -5.78 -16.51
N PHE A 128 -4.10 -6.84 -17.00
CA PHE A 128 -4.31 -7.35 -18.36
C PHE A 128 -5.72 -7.91 -18.49
N SER A 129 -6.14 -8.77 -17.55
CA SER A 129 -7.51 -9.29 -17.48
C SER A 129 -8.56 -8.17 -17.37
N CYS A 130 -8.25 -7.09 -16.64
CA CYS A 130 -9.11 -5.92 -16.56
C CYS A 130 -9.24 -5.22 -17.92
N ILE A 131 -8.14 -4.96 -18.62
CA ILE A 131 -8.15 -4.30 -19.93
C ILE A 131 -8.88 -5.14 -20.97
N ASP A 132 -8.67 -6.46 -20.98
CA ASP A 132 -9.40 -7.37 -21.87
C ASP A 132 -10.92 -7.25 -21.69
N THR A 133 -11.36 -7.20 -20.43
CA THR A 133 -12.79 -7.01 -20.11
C THR A 133 -13.29 -5.64 -20.55
N LEU A 134 -12.50 -4.58 -20.33
CA LEU A 134 -12.86 -3.22 -20.75
C LEU A 134 -13.02 -3.12 -22.27
N ARG A 135 -12.20 -3.81 -23.06
CA ARG A 135 -12.33 -3.85 -24.53
C ARG A 135 -13.56 -4.59 -25.02
N GLN A 136 -14.00 -5.61 -24.28
CA GLN A 136 -15.25 -6.32 -24.60
C GLN A 136 -16.47 -5.45 -24.32
N VAL A 137 -16.47 -4.70 -23.21
CA VAL A 137 -17.63 -3.88 -22.79
C VAL A 137 -17.67 -2.53 -23.50
N PHE A 138 -16.52 -1.89 -23.71
CA PHE A 138 -16.39 -0.56 -24.33
C PHE A 138 -15.46 -0.63 -25.56
N PRO A 139 -15.90 -1.29 -26.65
CA PRO A 139 -15.07 -1.42 -27.85
C PRO A 139 -14.72 -0.05 -28.44
N GLY A 140 -13.44 0.15 -28.76
CA GLY A 140 -12.94 1.38 -29.38
C GLY A 140 -12.71 2.56 -28.41
N VAL A 141 -13.10 2.45 -27.13
CA VAL A 141 -12.81 3.50 -26.15
C VAL A 141 -11.32 3.46 -25.76
N PRO A 142 -10.59 4.59 -25.83
CA PRO A 142 -9.20 4.66 -25.43
C PRO A 142 -8.95 4.28 -23.96
N VAL A 143 -8.02 3.35 -23.73
CA VAL A 143 -7.57 2.90 -22.42
C VAL A 143 -6.18 3.45 -22.14
N ILE A 144 -6.04 4.15 -21.01
CA ILE A 144 -4.79 4.76 -20.55
C ILE A 144 -4.35 4.04 -19.27
N LEU A 145 -3.19 3.39 -19.31
CA LEU A 145 -2.61 2.70 -18.16
C LEU A 145 -1.57 3.59 -17.46
N GLY A 146 -1.73 3.77 -16.15
CA GLY A 146 -0.79 4.49 -15.29
C GLY A 146 -0.56 3.77 -13.95
N GLY A 147 -0.01 4.51 -12.99
CA GLY A 147 0.33 3.98 -11.66
C GLY A 147 1.76 3.44 -11.58
N VAL A 148 2.12 2.92 -10.41
CA VAL A 148 3.48 2.48 -10.07
C VAL A 148 4.01 1.44 -11.05
N TYR A 149 3.20 0.44 -11.42
CA TYR A 149 3.60 -0.59 -12.38
C TYR A 149 3.98 -0.02 -13.75
N ALA A 150 3.16 0.87 -14.31
CA ALA A 150 3.41 1.47 -15.62
C ALA A 150 4.72 2.29 -15.65
N ARG A 151 5.06 2.93 -14.52
CA ARG A 151 6.27 3.74 -14.37
C ARG A 151 7.53 2.91 -14.14
N LEU A 152 7.43 1.80 -13.40
CA LEU A 152 8.58 0.94 -13.09
C LEU A 152 8.84 -0.13 -14.15
N CYS A 153 7.82 -0.55 -14.90
CA CYS A 153 7.92 -1.57 -15.95
C CYS A 153 7.31 -1.09 -17.27
N PRO A 154 7.76 0.05 -17.84
CA PRO A 154 7.09 0.67 -18.98
C PRO A 154 7.03 -0.22 -20.23
N ASP A 155 8.09 -0.97 -20.52
CA ASP A 155 8.13 -1.85 -21.70
C ASP A 155 7.23 -3.08 -21.54
N HIS A 156 7.12 -3.61 -20.33
CA HIS A 156 6.18 -4.69 -20.04
C HIS A 156 4.73 -4.16 -20.05
N ALA A 157 4.49 -2.94 -19.55
CA ALA A 157 3.17 -2.31 -19.52
C ALA A 157 2.59 -2.10 -20.92
N LYS A 158 3.42 -1.83 -21.95
CA LYS A 158 2.97 -1.72 -23.36
C LYS A 158 2.29 -3.00 -23.88
N ARG A 159 2.53 -4.16 -23.26
CA ARG A 159 1.93 -5.44 -23.65
C ARG A 159 0.50 -5.62 -23.12
N SER A 160 0.00 -4.68 -22.32
CA SER A 160 -1.29 -4.81 -21.62
C SER A 160 -2.52 -4.63 -22.52
N GLY A 161 -2.34 -4.21 -23.77
CA GLY A 161 -3.45 -3.84 -24.66
C GLY A 161 -4.05 -2.44 -24.40
N ALA A 162 -3.43 -1.63 -23.55
CA ALA A 162 -3.79 -0.21 -23.39
C ALA A 162 -3.30 0.61 -24.60
N ASP A 163 -4.06 1.64 -24.98
CA ASP A 163 -3.70 2.53 -26.09
C ASP A 163 -2.57 3.50 -25.72
N MET A 164 -2.54 3.91 -24.46
CA MET A 164 -1.56 4.87 -23.94
C MET A 164 -1.03 4.41 -22.58
N ILE A 165 0.25 4.65 -22.34
CA ILE A 165 0.92 4.33 -21.07
C ILE A 165 1.49 5.62 -20.49
N GLN A 166 1.13 5.99 -19.25
CA GLN A 166 1.78 7.07 -18.50
C GLN A 166 2.99 6.49 -17.75
N THR A 167 4.21 6.89 -18.12
CA THR A 167 5.45 6.36 -17.52
C THR A 167 6.18 7.37 -16.64
N GLU A 168 5.94 8.66 -16.85
CA GLU A 168 6.59 9.73 -16.10
C GLU A 168 5.72 10.24 -14.92
N PRO A 169 6.29 10.98 -13.95
CA PRO A 169 5.47 11.75 -13.02
C PRO A 169 4.56 12.72 -13.78
N LEU A 170 3.30 12.82 -13.37
CA LEU A 170 2.39 13.83 -13.90
C LEU A 170 2.72 15.20 -13.28
N ASP A 171 2.97 16.17 -14.13
CA ASP A 171 3.15 17.58 -13.77
C ASP A 171 1.79 18.29 -13.76
N LEU A 172 0.96 17.90 -12.79
CA LEU A 172 -0.39 18.42 -12.59
C LEU A 172 -0.54 18.94 -11.15
N GLU A 173 -1.27 20.04 -11.00
CA GLU A 173 -1.58 20.61 -9.69
C GLU A 173 -2.75 19.85 -9.06
N PHE A 174 -2.44 18.78 -8.32
CA PHE A 174 -3.45 17.97 -7.65
C PHE A 174 -4.02 18.66 -6.41
N SER A 175 -5.35 18.77 -6.37
CA SER A 175 -6.09 19.29 -5.22
C SER A 175 -6.49 18.20 -4.23
N LEU A 176 -7.73 17.70 -4.32
CA LEU A 176 -8.30 16.71 -3.41
C LEU A 176 -8.32 15.36 -4.15
N PRO A 177 -8.35 14.22 -3.45
CA PRO A 177 -8.70 12.97 -4.10
C PRO A 177 -10.23 12.89 -4.27
N ALA A 178 -10.70 12.28 -5.36
CA ALA A 178 -12.12 12.02 -5.61
C ALA A 178 -12.69 10.87 -4.75
N THR A 179 -12.47 10.91 -3.43
CA THR A 179 -12.94 9.89 -2.47
C THR A 179 -14.46 9.86 -2.36
N ASP A 180 -15.13 10.96 -2.72
CA ASP A 180 -16.59 11.07 -2.80
C ASP A 180 -17.24 10.16 -3.86
N LEU A 181 -16.44 9.60 -4.79
CA LEU A 181 -16.92 8.61 -5.75
C LEU A 181 -17.25 7.25 -5.10
N TYR A 182 -16.77 6.99 -3.89
CA TYR A 182 -17.11 5.78 -3.15
C TYR A 182 -18.41 5.95 -2.37
N ARG A 183 -19.28 4.94 -2.42
CA ARG A 183 -20.46 4.83 -1.55
C ARG A 183 -20.17 3.91 -0.36
N GLY A 184 -20.58 4.32 0.84
CA GLY A 184 -20.42 3.51 2.07
C GLY A 184 -18.96 3.31 2.49
N LEU A 185 -18.14 4.37 2.41
CA LEU A 185 -16.80 4.36 3.00
C LEU A 185 -16.90 4.21 4.53
N ARG A 186 -16.12 3.29 5.08
CA ARG A 186 -16.03 3.03 6.53
C ARG A 186 -14.70 3.46 7.14
N TYR A 187 -13.78 3.90 6.30
CA TYR A 187 -12.51 4.51 6.66
C TYR A 187 -12.13 5.54 5.58
N GLY A 188 -11.23 6.46 5.94
CA GLY A 188 -10.63 7.39 5.02
C GLY A 188 -9.12 7.20 4.87
N VAL A 189 -8.58 7.79 3.81
CA VAL A 189 -7.15 7.77 3.48
C VAL A 189 -6.67 9.19 3.25
N LEU A 190 -5.50 9.52 3.77
CA LEU A 190 -4.88 10.82 3.61
C LEU A 190 -3.45 10.66 3.11
N ALA A 191 -3.04 11.59 2.24
CA ALA A 191 -1.64 11.86 1.97
C ALA A 191 -1.39 13.32 2.32
N THR A 192 -0.38 13.59 3.13
CA THR A 192 0.01 14.96 3.52
C THR A 192 1.27 15.41 2.79
N THR A 193 2.01 14.46 2.22
CA THR A 193 3.26 14.62 1.50
C THR A 193 3.35 13.62 0.35
N PHE A 194 4.23 13.89 -0.61
CA PHE A 194 4.62 12.98 -1.67
C PHE A 194 6.13 12.75 -1.65
N GLY A 195 6.55 11.50 -1.83
CA GLY A 195 7.94 11.08 -1.82
C GLY A 195 8.55 10.98 -0.41
N CYS A 196 9.84 10.64 -0.38
CA CYS A 196 10.59 10.41 0.84
C CYS A 196 11.98 11.07 0.74
N PRO A 197 12.49 11.74 1.79
CA PRO A 197 13.84 12.31 1.78
C PRO A 197 14.96 11.24 1.82
N PHE A 198 14.64 10.01 2.26
CA PHE A 198 15.59 8.91 2.36
C PHE A 198 15.80 8.19 1.02
N ARG A 199 16.93 7.46 0.90
CA ARG A 199 17.36 6.82 -0.36
C ARG A 199 17.67 5.33 -0.17
N CYS A 200 16.76 4.61 0.48
CA CYS A 200 16.91 3.18 0.73
C CYS A 200 17.17 2.42 -0.58
N GLU A 201 18.17 1.53 -0.61
CA GLU A 201 18.58 0.77 -1.79
C GLU A 201 17.50 -0.17 -2.36
N TYR A 202 16.45 -0.44 -1.59
CA TYR A 202 15.37 -1.38 -1.93
C TYR A 202 14.03 -0.69 -2.20
N CYS A 203 13.93 0.64 -2.04
CA CYS A 203 12.67 1.38 -2.15
C CYS A 203 12.62 2.24 -3.41
N ALA A 204 11.48 2.23 -4.11
CA ALA A 204 11.28 3.03 -5.31
C ALA A 204 10.70 4.44 -5.05
N SER A 205 10.50 4.85 -3.79
CA SER A 205 9.90 6.15 -3.46
C SER A 205 10.57 7.31 -4.23
N ARG A 206 11.90 7.35 -4.31
CA ARG A 206 12.62 8.39 -5.05
C ARG A 206 12.60 8.25 -6.58
N LEU A 207 12.36 7.04 -7.10
CA LEU A 207 12.17 6.83 -8.54
C LEU A 207 10.78 7.33 -8.96
N LEU A 208 9.79 7.09 -8.11
CA LEU A 208 8.41 7.49 -8.32
C LEU A 208 8.19 8.98 -8.03
N GLU A 209 8.75 9.49 -6.95
CA GLU A 209 8.69 10.89 -6.52
C GLU A 209 10.12 11.42 -6.32
N PRO A 210 10.72 12.04 -7.36
CA PRO A 210 12.12 12.50 -7.31
C PRO A 210 12.42 13.52 -6.20
N SER A 211 11.39 14.20 -5.70
CA SER A 211 11.46 15.22 -4.67
C SER A 211 10.42 14.99 -3.57
N TYR A 212 10.81 15.21 -2.32
CA TYR A 212 9.88 15.28 -1.20
C TYR A 212 9.09 16.60 -1.23
N ARG A 213 7.76 16.51 -1.27
CA ARG A 213 6.87 17.67 -1.36
C ARG A 213 5.76 17.58 -0.32
N ARG A 214 5.47 18.70 0.34
CA ARG A 214 4.33 18.83 1.26
C ARG A 214 3.10 19.30 0.49
N ARG A 215 1.95 18.72 0.80
CA ARG A 215 0.66 19.21 0.29
C ARG A 215 0.22 20.42 1.10
N ASN A 216 -0.64 21.25 0.52
CA ASN A 216 -1.26 22.37 1.22
C ASN A 216 -2.08 21.82 2.42
N PRO A 217 -1.76 22.21 3.67
CA PRO A 217 -2.48 21.71 4.85
C PRO A 217 -3.99 21.99 4.81
N GLY A 218 -4.41 23.10 4.22
CA GLY A 218 -5.83 23.43 4.05
C GLY A 218 -6.57 22.41 3.19
N LEU A 219 -5.94 21.94 2.09
CA LEU A 219 -6.51 20.89 1.24
C LEU A 219 -6.56 19.55 1.96
N VAL A 220 -5.57 19.23 2.79
CA VAL A 220 -5.57 17.98 3.58
C VAL A 220 -6.68 18.01 4.63
N LEU A 221 -6.88 19.14 5.30
CA LEU A 221 -7.99 19.32 6.25
C LEU A 221 -9.35 19.26 5.57
N GLU A 222 -9.48 19.84 4.37
CA GLU A 222 -10.71 19.76 3.57
C GLU A 222 -11.00 18.31 3.14
N ASP A 223 -9.98 17.57 2.67
CA ASP A 223 -10.08 16.16 2.32
C ASP A 223 -10.56 15.32 3.52
N ALA A 224 -9.93 15.48 4.67
CA ALA A 224 -10.34 14.80 5.90
C ALA A 224 -11.79 15.14 6.29
N ALA A 225 -12.16 16.42 6.25
CA ALA A 225 -13.51 16.85 6.60
C ALA A 225 -14.58 16.24 5.67
N ARG A 226 -14.30 16.14 4.36
CA ARG A 226 -15.20 15.50 3.39
C ARG A 226 -15.37 14.01 3.65
N GLN A 227 -14.29 13.30 3.97
CA GLN A 227 -14.36 11.88 4.28
C GLN A 227 -15.11 11.61 5.61
N LEU A 228 -15.03 12.54 6.57
CA LEU A 228 -15.67 12.41 7.88
C LEU A 228 -17.13 12.92 7.93
N SER A 229 -17.58 13.73 6.97
CA SER A 229 -18.86 14.45 7.06
C SER A 229 -20.10 13.55 7.17
N GLY A 230 -20.02 12.31 6.68
CA GLY A 230 -21.11 11.33 6.74
C GLY A 230 -21.23 10.58 8.07
N GLY A 231 -20.28 10.73 9.00
CA GLY A 231 -20.29 10.10 10.34
C GLY A 231 -20.01 8.59 10.37
N GLU A 232 -20.04 7.90 9.23
CA GLU A 232 -19.69 6.47 9.12
C GLU A 232 -18.19 6.20 9.22
N VAL A 233 -17.38 7.14 8.73
CA VAL A 233 -15.91 7.10 8.79
C VAL A 233 -15.47 7.63 10.15
N ARG A 234 -14.66 6.83 10.86
CA ARG A 234 -14.01 7.24 12.12
C ARG A 234 -12.51 6.97 12.15
N ASP A 235 -12.00 6.34 11.09
CA ASP A 235 -10.63 5.86 10.98
C ASP A 235 -9.98 6.50 9.75
N LEU A 236 -8.89 7.25 9.94
CA LEU A 236 -8.12 7.87 8.86
C LEU A 236 -6.70 7.28 8.82
N ALA A 237 -6.31 6.75 7.66
CA ALA A 237 -4.99 6.17 7.44
C ALA A 237 -4.09 7.11 6.63
N PHE A 238 -2.90 7.42 7.15
CA PHE A 238 -1.89 8.24 6.49
C PHE A 238 -0.98 7.38 5.59
N TYR A 239 -0.94 7.70 4.31
CA TYR A 239 -0.21 6.97 3.26
C TYR A 239 1.10 7.64 2.82
N ASP A 240 1.55 8.65 3.58
CA ASP A 240 2.83 9.31 3.39
C ASP A 240 3.99 8.31 3.47
N ASP A 241 5.01 8.48 2.61
CA ASP A 241 6.24 7.67 2.68
C ASP A 241 7.12 8.06 3.88
N ALA A 242 7.00 9.31 4.36
CA ALA A 242 7.79 9.86 5.44
C ALA A 242 6.99 10.85 6.31
N LEU A 243 5.87 10.38 6.89
CA LEU A 243 4.89 11.20 7.63
C LEU A 243 5.49 12.15 8.68
N LEU A 244 6.49 11.68 9.44
CA LEU A 244 7.10 12.42 10.54
C LEU A 244 8.28 13.33 10.11
N ALA A 245 8.64 13.36 8.82
CA ALA A 245 9.78 14.15 8.35
C ALA A 245 9.51 15.66 8.47
N GLY A 246 10.17 16.29 9.45
CA GLY A 246 9.97 17.68 9.84
C GLY A 246 8.58 17.92 10.44
N LYS A 247 8.14 16.98 11.29
CA LYS A 247 6.84 16.88 11.96
C LYS A 247 6.38 18.17 12.62
N GLU A 248 7.28 18.91 13.27
CA GLU A 248 6.98 20.12 14.03
C GLU A 248 6.45 21.23 13.11
N ARG A 249 6.94 21.29 11.87
CA ARG A 249 6.58 22.32 10.89
C ARG A 249 5.42 21.93 9.97
N HIS A 250 4.93 20.70 10.04
CA HIS A 250 3.96 20.17 9.07
C HIS A 250 2.92 19.26 9.70
N PHE A 251 3.36 18.13 10.26
CA PHE A 251 2.43 17.12 10.72
C PHE A 251 1.75 17.48 12.03
N TYR A 252 2.45 18.11 12.99
CA TYR A 252 1.86 18.48 14.28
C TYR A 252 0.73 19.49 14.14
N PRO A 253 0.91 20.65 13.46
CA PRO A 253 -0.19 21.60 13.29
C PRO A 253 -1.39 21.00 12.55
N LEU A 254 -1.13 20.11 11.59
CA LEU A 254 -2.18 19.40 10.86
C LEU A 254 -2.95 18.45 11.77
N LEU A 255 -2.26 17.63 12.56
CA LEU A 255 -2.87 16.66 13.48
C LEU A 255 -3.67 17.35 14.60
N GLU A 256 -3.16 18.46 15.11
CA GLU A 256 -3.89 19.30 16.07
C GLU A 256 -5.19 19.83 15.47
N ALA A 257 -5.12 20.45 14.29
CA ALA A 257 -6.30 20.98 13.60
C ALA A 257 -7.31 19.86 13.26
N LEU A 258 -6.86 18.67 12.87
CA LEU A 258 -7.74 17.52 12.64
C LEU A 258 -8.45 17.08 13.91
N ASN A 259 -7.71 16.93 15.01
CA ASN A 259 -8.27 16.49 16.29
C ASN A 259 -9.23 17.52 16.90
N GLU A 260 -8.96 18.82 16.74
CA GLU A 260 -9.84 19.90 17.20
C GLU A 260 -11.15 19.96 16.40
N ARG A 261 -11.07 19.85 15.07
CA ARG A 261 -12.24 19.92 14.18
C ARG A 261 -13.08 18.65 14.21
N HIS A 262 -12.44 17.50 14.41
CA HIS A 262 -13.06 16.19 14.35
C HIS A 262 -12.64 15.31 15.55
N PRO A 263 -13.02 15.69 16.78
CA PRO A 263 -12.64 14.95 17.98
C PRO A 263 -13.17 13.51 17.95
N GLY A 264 -12.35 12.57 18.41
CA GLY A 264 -12.67 11.14 18.42
C GLY A 264 -12.34 10.39 17.13
N THR A 265 -11.79 11.08 16.12
CA THR A 265 -11.19 10.43 14.94
C THR A 265 -9.99 9.59 15.37
N ARG A 266 -9.87 8.37 14.82
CA ARG A 266 -8.76 7.45 15.05
C ARG A 266 -7.81 7.50 13.86
N PHE A 267 -6.51 7.54 14.16
CA PHE A 267 -5.48 7.65 13.14
C PHE A 267 -4.62 6.40 13.03
N HIS A 268 -4.17 6.12 11.81
CA HIS A 268 -3.41 4.92 11.48
C HIS A 268 -2.25 5.24 10.54
N SER A 269 -1.14 4.52 10.69
CA SER A 269 -0.04 4.52 9.73
C SER A 269 0.15 3.11 9.16
N PRO A 270 -0.36 2.80 7.96
CA PRO A 270 -0.04 1.57 7.22
C PRO A 270 1.40 1.53 6.71
N ASN A 271 2.00 2.69 6.44
CA ASN A 271 3.41 2.80 6.14
C ASN A 271 4.24 2.88 7.43
N GLY A 272 5.49 2.42 7.37
CA GLY A 272 6.39 2.47 8.51
C GLY A 272 6.84 3.89 8.84
N LEU A 273 6.63 4.32 10.08
CA LEU A 273 7.18 5.55 10.63
C LEU A 273 8.67 5.37 10.91
N HIS A 274 9.47 6.35 10.50
CA HIS A 274 10.91 6.39 10.77
C HIS A 274 11.12 6.54 12.28
N VAL A 275 11.70 5.53 12.93
CA VAL A 275 11.78 5.48 14.40
C VAL A 275 12.62 6.60 14.98
N ARG A 276 13.62 7.10 14.24
CA ARG A 276 14.41 8.26 14.64
C ARG A 276 13.63 9.56 14.81
N GLU A 277 12.45 9.66 14.20
CA GLU A 277 11.60 10.84 14.31
C GLU A 277 10.67 10.76 15.53
N ILE A 278 10.78 9.70 16.35
CA ILE A 278 9.89 9.42 17.48
C ILE A 278 10.64 9.65 18.78
N ASP A 279 10.45 10.84 19.35
CA ASP A 279 10.83 11.24 20.70
C ASP A 279 9.61 11.23 21.65
N ASP A 280 9.81 11.65 22.90
CA ASP A 280 8.75 11.73 23.91
C ASP A 280 7.60 12.66 23.49
N GLU A 281 7.93 13.83 22.91
CA GLU A 281 6.94 14.80 22.44
C GLU A 281 6.10 14.21 21.31
N CYS A 282 6.75 13.56 20.34
CA CYS A 282 6.08 12.89 19.24
C CYS A 282 5.17 11.77 19.71
N ALA A 283 5.65 10.92 20.60
CA ALA A 283 4.86 9.83 21.15
C ALA A 283 3.62 10.35 21.88
N GLU A 284 3.77 11.39 22.69
CA GLU A 284 2.68 12.04 23.40
C GLU A 284 1.68 12.70 22.43
N MET A 285 2.17 13.42 21.43
CA MET A 285 1.37 14.04 20.38
C MET A 285 0.52 13.01 19.63
N LEU A 286 1.13 11.92 19.15
CA LEU A 286 0.43 10.85 18.44
C LEU A 286 -0.65 10.22 19.33
N LYS A 287 -0.31 9.89 20.58
CA LYS A 287 -1.25 9.21 21.49
C LYS A 287 -2.44 10.10 21.85
N LYS A 288 -2.17 11.33 22.27
CA LYS A 288 -3.21 12.28 22.72
C LYS A 288 -4.16 12.69 21.60
N ARG A 289 -3.73 12.60 20.35
CA ARG A 289 -4.54 12.95 19.17
C ARG A 289 -5.18 11.75 18.49
N GLY A 290 -5.16 10.56 19.11
CA GLY A 290 -5.99 9.44 18.66
C GLY A 290 -5.32 8.47 17.69
N PHE A 291 -3.98 8.40 17.62
CA PHE A 291 -3.34 7.30 16.91
C PHE A 291 -3.61 5.96 17.59
N GLU A 292 -4.05 5.00 16.80
CA GLU A 292 -4.43 3.66 17.24
C GLU A 292 -3.55 2.57 16.67
N THR A 293 -2.96 2.78 15.48
CA THR A 293 -2.01 1.81 14.91
C THR A 293 -0.78 2.52 14.36
N LEU A 294 0.38 2.11 14.87
CA LEU A 294 1.69 2.57 14.45
C LEU A 294 2.50 1.40 13.91
N ARG A 295 3.06 1.60 12.71
CA ARG A 295 4.07 0.71 12.16
C ARG A 295 5.41 1.40 12.25
N LEU A 296 6.40 0.70 12.79
CA LEU A 296 7.74 1.22 13.01
C LEU A 296 8.66 0.66 11.94
N SER A 297 9.31 1.53 11.17
CA SER A 297 10.30 1.16 10.16
C SER A 297 11.66 0.97 10.84
N PHE A 298 11.91 -0.25 11.33
CA PHE A 298 13.19 -0.67 11.89
C PHE A 298 14.03 -1.44 10.87
N GLU A 299 13.38 -2.30 10.08
CA GLU A 299 13.91 -3.11 8.99
C GLU A 299 14.96 -4.17 9.41
N SER A 300 16.00 -3.80 10.15
CA SER A 300 17.06 -4.71 10.60
C SER A 300 17.91 -4.10 11.72
N SER A 301 18.46 -4.96 12.59
CA SER A 301 19.55 -4.63 13.53
C SER A 301 20.96 -4.91 12.97
N ASP A 302 21.05 -5.30 11.70
CA ASP A 302 22.33 -5.52 11.02
C ASP A 302 22.88 -4.19 10.50
N PRO A 303 24.09 -3.76 10.92
CA PRO A 303 24.67 -2.48 10.50
C PRO A 303 24.82 -2.34 8.98
N GLU A 304 25.05 -3.42 8.24
CA GLU A 304 25.11 -3.34 6.78
C GLU A 304 23.72 -3.05 6.19
N MET A 305 22.69 -3.72 6.69
CA MET A 305 21.31 -3.49 6.26
C MET A 305 20.80 -2.10 6.65
N GLN A 306 21.20 -1.57 7.80
CA GLN A 306 20.89 -0.20 8.22
C GLN A 306 21.49 0.83 7.26
N ARG A 307 22.78 0.69 6.87
CA ARG A 307 23.42 1.53 5.86
C ARG A 307 22.71 1.48 4.51
N ARG A 308 22.33 0.28 4.05
CA ARG A 308 21.53 0.11 2.81
C ARG A 308 20.14 0.72 2.91
N GLY A 309 19.62 0.86 4.13
CA GLY A 309 18.42 1.62 4.48
C GLY A 309 18.62 3.13 4.59
N SER A 310 19.74 3.68 4.09
CA SER A 310 20.08 5.11 4.18
C SER A 310 20.28 5.60 5.61
N ASP A 311 20.75 4.72 6.50
CA ASP A 311 20.98 4.99 7.93
C ASP A 311 19.78 5.67 8.58
N LYS A 312 18.56 5.29 8.17
CA LYS A 312 17.30 5.90 8.62
C LYS A 312 16.89 5.48 10.03
N THR A 313 17.62 4.54 10.61
CA THR A 313 17.37 3.89 11.90
C THR A 313 18.64 3.25 12.42
N SER A 314 18.72 3.14 13.74
CA SER A 314 19.71 2.39 14.52
C SER A 314 19.01 1.63 15.65
N ASP A 315 19.74 0.74 16.31
CA ASP A 315 19.24 -0.03 17.45
C ASP A 315 18.88 0.90 18.62
N GLU A 316 19.72 1.90 18.89
CA GLU A 316 19.50 2.89 19.94
C GLU A 316 18.27 3.77 19.68
N GLU A 317 18.11 4.27 18.44
CA GLU A 317 16.94 5.05 18.03
C GLU A 317 15.65 4.22 18.15
N TYR A 318 15.69 2.93 17.79
CA TYR A 318 14.55 2.04 17.95
C TYR A 318 14.14 1.85 19.41
N VAL A 319 15.10 1.57 20.27
CA VAL A 319 14.85 1.36 21.71
C VAL A 319 14.31 2.63 22.35
N ALA A 320 14.88 3.79 22.02
CA ALA A 320 14.41 5.09 22.50
C ALA A 320 12.97 5.36 22.05
N ALA A 321 12.67 5.21 20.75
CA ALA A 321 11.33 5.40 20.21
C ALA A 321 10.30 4.49 20.89
N LEU A 322 10.63 3.22 21.10
CA LEU A 322 9.75 2.26 21.75
C LEU A 322 9.50 2.61 23.23
N ALA A 323 10.51 3.12 23.93
CA ALA A 323 10.37 3.63 25.29
C ALA A 323 9.43 4.85 25.35
N SER A 324 9.63 5.83 24.46
CA SER A 324 8.78 7.03 24.35
C SER A 324 7.32 6.66 24.06
N LEU A 325 7.08 5.75 23.10
CA LEU A 325 5.73 5.29 22.76
C LEU A 325 5.03 4.59 23.94
N ARG A 326 5.74 3.75 24.69
CA ARG A 326 5.19 3.10 25.89
C ARG A 326 4.89 4.10 26.99
N LYS A 327 5.82 5.04 27.24
CA LYS A 327 5.65 6.12 28.21
C LYS A 327 4.41 6.95 27.90
N ALA A 328 4.15 7.24 26.61
CA ALA A 328 2.95 7.92 26.17
C ALA A 328 1.66 7.07 26.33
N GLY A 329 1.77 5.75 26.48
CA GLY A 329 0.64 4.84 26.74
C GLY A 329 0.20 4.00 25.53
N PHE A 330 1.03 3.83 24.51
CA PHE A 330 0.77 2.84 23.46
C PHE A 330 0.91 1.42 23.99
N SER A 331 -0.07 0.57 23.68
CA SER A 331 0.00 -0.86 23.99
C SER A 331 0.74 -1.63 22.89
N GLY A 332 1.29 -2.80 23.22
CA GLY A 332 1.97 -3.65 22.24
C GLY A 332 1.09 -4.12 21.07
N GLY A 333 -0.24 -4.09 21.20
CA GLY A 333 -1.16 -4.39 20.09
C GLY A 333 -1.35 -3.23 19.10
N GLN A 334 -0.95 -2.01 19.50
CA GLN A 334 -1.01 -0.81 18.67
C GLN A 334 0.31 -0.56 17.91
N LEU A 335 1.38 -1.24 18.31
CA LEU A 335 2.71 -1.10 17.74
C LEU A 335 3.08 -2.37 16.96
N GLU A 336 3.45 -2.22 15.69
CA GLU A 336 4.06 -3.28 14.89
C GLU A 336 5.42 -2.79 14.39
N THR A 337 6.45 -3.62 14.45
CA THR A 337 7.80 -3.27 13.98
C THR A 337 8.11 -4.06 12.72
N TYR A 338 8.29 -3.37 11.60
CA TYR A 338 8.66 -4.01 10.36
C TYR A 338 10.12 -4.47 10.37
N ILE A 339 10.32 -5.74 10.02
CA ILE A 339 11.63 -6.37 9.76
C ILE A 339 11.64 -6.81 8.31
N LEU A 340 12.56 -6.27 7.51
CA LEU A 340 12.70 -6.61 6.10
C LEU A 340 13.47 -7.92 5.97
N ALA A 341 12.94 -8.85 5.16
CA ALA A 341 13.52 -10.17 4.98
C ALA A 341 13.69 -10.55 3.52
N GLY A 342 14.88 -11.06 3.18
CA GLY A 342 15.18 -11.67 1.88
C GLY A 342 15.75 -10.71 0.85
N VAL A 343 16.36 -9.60 1.29
CA VAL A 343 17.14 -8.73 0.39
C VAL A 343 18.39 -9.48 -0.09
N PRO A 344 18.81 -9.38 -1.36
CA PRO A 344 20.07 -9.99 -1.83
C PRO A 344 21.25 -9.64 -0.92
N GLY A 345 22.00 -10.66 -0.51
CA GLY A 345 23.12 -10.57 0.43
C GLY A 345 22.75 -10.60 1.93
N GLN A 346 21.47 -10.54 2.29
CA GLN A 346 21.02 -10.61 3.68
C GLN A 346 20.93 -12.07 4.13
N SER A 347 21.60 -12.43 5.23
CA SER A 347 21.53 -13.80 5.78
C SER A 347 20.25 -14.04 6.60
N VAL A 348 19.84 -15.30 6.73
CA VAL A 348 18.69 -15.71 7.55
C VAL A 348 18.96 -15.38 9.03
N GLU A 349 20.19 -15.57 9.49
CA GLU A 349 20.63 -15.28 10.87
C GLU A 349 20.55 -13.78 11.19
N SER A 350 20.83 -12.92 10.20
CA SER A 350 20.70 -11.46 10.31
C SER A 350 19.23 -11.06 10.54
N VAL A 351 18.30 -11.68 9.80
CA VAL A 351 16.86 -11.49 10.00
C VAL A 351 16.42 -12.03 11.37
N GLU A 352 16.88 -13.22 11.75
CA GLU A 352 16.58 -13.83 13.05
C GLU A 352 17.04 -12.94 14.20
N ARG A 353 18.27 -12.43 14.14
CA ARG A 353 18.84 -11.49 15.13
C ARG A 353 17.98 -10.24 15.26
N SER A 354 17.53 -9.69 14.13
CA SER A 354 16.64 -8.52 14.12
C SER A 354 15.30 -8.82 14.80
N ILE A 355 14.72 -10.01 14.59
CA ILE A 355 13.49 -10.44 15.25
C ILE A 355 13.72 -10.58 16.76
N ARG A 356 14.80 -11.25 17.18
CA ARG A 356 15.14 -11.44 18.61
C ARG A 356 15.38 -10.11 19.30
N PHE A 357 16.15 -9.22 18.68
CA PHE A 357 16.39 -7.87 19.19
C PHE A 357 15.08 -7.13 19.48
N VAL A 358 14.13 -7.14 18.52
CA VAL A 358 12.82 -6.52 18.72
C VAL A 358 12.06 -7.16 19.86
N LEU A 359 12.03 -8.49 19.96
CA LEU A 359 11.33 -9.22 21.02
C LEU A 359 11.93 -8.96 22.41
N GLU A 360 13.27 -8.96 22.52
CA GLU A 360 14.01 -8.72 23.76
C GLU A 360 13.73 -7.33 24.34
N HIS A 361 13.55 -6.33 23.47
CA HIS A 361 13.15 -4.98 23.86
C HIS A 361 11.62 -4.81 23.98
N GLY A 362 10.86 -5.91 23.86
CA GLY A 362 9.40 -6.00 24.03
C GLY A 362 8.58 -5.47 22.85
N GLY A 363 9.20 -5.24 21.70
CA GLY A 363 8.53 -4.86 20.47
C GLY A 363 7.75 -6.03 19.86
N ASN A 364 7.03 -5.76 18.78
CA ASN A 364 6.16 -6.74 18.11
C ASN A 364 6.60 -6.86 16.64
N PRO A 365 7.49 -7.81 16.32
CA PRO A 365 8.09 -7.90 15.01
C PRO A 365 7.06 -8.40 13.97
N LYS A 366 7.12 -7.80 12.79
CA LYS A 366 6.34 -8.16 11.63
C LYS A 366 7.25 -8.26 10.42
N ILE A 367 7.40 -9.46 9.88
CA ILE A 367 8.21 -9.68 8.70
C ILE A 367 7.53 -9.01 7.49
N ALA A 368 8.27 -8.12 6.84
CA ALA A 368 8.01 -7.58 5.53
C ALA A 368 8.90 -8.33 4.53
N GLU A 369 8.28 -9.16 3.68
CA GLU A 369 9.00 -9.91 2.66
C GLU A 369 9.45 -8.96 1.54
N PHE A 370 10.74 -9.03 1.18
CA PHE A 370 11.33 -8.21 0.14
C PHE A 370 10.72 -8.51 -1.23
N SER A 371 10.42 -7.45 -1.97
CA SER A 371 10.07 -7.49 -3.39
C SER A 371 11.14 -6.72 -4.15
N PRO A 372 11.81 -7.33 -5.14
CA PRO A 372 12.71 -6.59 -6.01
C PRO A 372 11.96 -5.53 -6.81
N VAL A 373 12.29 -4.26 -6.58
CA VAL A 373 11.61 -3.15 -7.27
C VAL A 373 12.47 -2.64 -8.44
N PRO A 374 12.01 -2.75 -9.70
CA PRO A 374 12.77 -2.31 -10.87
C PRO A 374 13.34 -0.90 -10.73
N GLY A 375 14.58 -0.72 -11.20
CA GLY A 375 15.31 0.55 -11.10
C GLY A 375 16.01 0.81 -9.75
N THR A 376 15.75 0.00 -8.71
CA THR A 376 16.46 0.14 -7.42
C THR A 376 17.84 -0.56 -7.44
N PRO A 377 18.80 -0.11 -6.61
CA PRO A 377 20.07 -0.83 -6.44
C PRO A 377 19.92 -2.30 -6.05
N SER A 378 18.96 -2.61 -5.16
CA SER A 378 18.71 -3.99 -4.72
C SER A 378 18.09 -4.86 -5.82
N PHE A 379 17.36 -4.26 -6.77
CA PHE A 379 16.86 -4.99 -7.94
C PHE A 379 17.98 -5.47 -8.85
N ARG A 380 19.04 -4.68 -9.04
CA ARG A 380 20.20 -5.13 -9.84
C ARG A 380 20.85 -6.38 -9.25
N ARG A 381 21.08 -6.37 -7.93
CA ARG A 381 21.59 -7.55 -7.21
C ARG A 381 20.62 -8.73 -7.25
N ALA A 382 19.32 -8.47 -7.21
CA ALA A 382 18.29 -9.50 -7.34
C ALA A 382 18.29 -10.15 -8.73
N ALA A 383 18.51 -9.36 -9.78
CA ALA A 383 18.59 -9.85 -11.15
C ALA A 383 19.87 -10.66 -11.41
N GLU A 384 20.96 -10.43 -10.67
CA GLU A 384 22.14 -11.29 -10.70
C GLU A 384 21.84 -12.71 -10.17
N LEU A 385 20.99 -12.81 -9.12
CA LEU A 385 20.55 -14.10 -8.56
C LEU A 385 19.46 -14.78 -9.40
N LEU A 386 18.59 -13.98 -10.02
CA LEU A 386 17.48 -14.45 -10.85
C LEU A 386 17.41 -13.64 -12.15
N PRO A 387 18.19 -14.02 -13.20
CA PRO A 387 18.29 -13.24 -14.43
C PRO A 387 16.97 -12.91 -15.11
N GLY A 388 15.97 -13.82 -15.08
CA GLY A 388 14.66 -13.59 -15.68
C GLY A 388 13.85 -12.44 -15.06
N LEU A 389 14.28 -11.92 -13.89
CA LEU A 389 13.62 -10.82 -13.18
C LEU A 389 13.55 -9.52 -14.01
N THR A 390 14.47 -9.31 -14.96
CA THR A 390 14.45 -8.14 -15.84
C THR A 390 13.33 -8.16 -16.86
N ASP A 391 12.88 -9.36 -17.26
CA ASP A 391 11.90 -9.52 -18.34
C ASP A 391 10.48 -9.81 -17.83
N GLU A 392 10.39 -10.41 -16.63
CA GLU A 392 9.13 -10.90 -16.07
C GLU A 392 8.85 -10.31 -14.68
N PRO A 393 7.96 -9.30 -14.59
CA PRO A 393 7.63 -8.68 -13.32
C PRO A 393 7.02 -9.63 -12.28
N LEU A 394 6.38 -10.75 -12.67
CA LEU A 394 5.87 -11.73 -11.70
C LEU A 394 6.96 -12.30 -10.78
N LEU A 395 8.20 -12.37 -11.26
CA LEU A 395 9.33 -12.87 -10.48
C LEU A 395 9.73 -11.94 -9.33
N SER A 396 9.24 -10.68 -9.34
CA SER A 396 9.40 -9.75 -8.24
C SER A 396 8.40 -9.94 -7.09
N ASN A 397 7.48 -10.91 -7.19
CA ASN A 397 6.43 -11.10 -6.20
C ASN A 397 7.01 -11.43 -4.81
N LYS A 398 6.72 -10.56 -3.83
CA LYS A 398 7.23 -10.65 -2.44
C LYS A 398 7.00 -12.01 -1.79
N THR A 399 5.93 -12.70 -2.17
CA THR A 399 5.51 -13.96 -1.54
C THR A 399 6.42 -15.12 -1.94
N VAL A 400 7.07 -15.02 -3.10
CA VAL A 400 7.77 -16.14 -3.73
C VAL A 400 9.19 -15.82 -4.16
N TYR A 401 9.55 -14.54 -4.32
CA TYR A 401 10.88 -14.13 -4.76
C TYR A 401 11.97 -14.80 -3.92
N SER A 402 12.04 -14.50 -2.63
CA SER A 402 13.13 -15.01 -1.80
C SER A 402 13.00 -16.51 -1.55
N SER A 403 11.77 -16.97 -1.26
CA SER A 403 11.48 -18.32 -0.77
C SER A 403 11.53 -19.42 -1.82
N TYR A 404 11.18 -19.11 -3.07
CA TYR A 404 11.01 -20.14 -4.11
C TYR A 404 11.77 -19.83 -5.40
N LEU A 405 11.99 -18.56 -5.73
CA LEU A 405 12.54 -18.17 -7.03
C LEU A 405 14.06 -17.90 -6.97
N ALA A 406 14.48 -16.97 -6.12
CA ALA A 406 15.90 -16.62 -5.95
C ALA A 406 16.64 -17.59 -5.02
N GLY A 407 15.93 -18.26 -4.12
CA GLY A 407 16.50 -19.28 -3.23
C GLY A 407 17.47 -18.73 -2.17
N ASN A 408 17.50 -17.42 -1.94
CA ASN A 408 18.32 -16.80 -0.91
C ASN A 408 17.75 -16.94 0.51
N MET A 409 16.57 -17.54 0.64
CA MET A 409 15.96 -17.97 1.89
C MET A 409 15.01 -19.11 1.54
N SER A 410 15.05 -20.26 2.20
CA SER A 410 14.14 -21.37 1.89
C SER A 410 12.75 -21.16 2.51
N PRO A 411 11.70 -21.87 2.03
CA PRO A 411 10.37 -21.78 2.65
C PRO A 411 10.33 -22.20 4.12
N PRO A 412 11.02 -23.29 4.57
CA PRO A 412 11.12 -23.64 5.98
C PRO A 412 11.79 -22.56 6.83
N GLU A 413 12.87 -21.93 6.35
CA GLU A 413 13.55 -20.84 7.07
C GLU A 413 12.63 -19.62 7.22
N LEU A 414 11.98 -19.19 6.15
CA LEU A 414 11.02 -18.09 6.20
C LEU A 414 9.85 -18.41 7.16
N GLN A 415 9.38 -19.65 7.17
CA GLN A 415 8.32 -20.08 8.09
C GLN A 415 8.81 -20.07 9.54
N ALA A 416 10.02 -20.53 9.82
CA ALA A 416 10.64 -20.48 11.14
C ALA A 416 10.78 -19.04 11.65
N LEU A 417 11.23 -18.11 10.81
CA LEU A 417 11.28 -16.68 11.13
C LEU A 417 9.88 -16.11 11.42
N LYS A 418 8.88 -16.48 10.60
CA LYS A 418 7.47 -16.05 10.79
C LYS A 418 6.90 -16.58 12.11
N ASP A 419 7.26 -17.78 12.52
CA ASP A 419 6.79 -18.37 13.76
C ASP A 419 7.55 -17.82 14.98
N LEU A 420 8.85 -17.55 14.85
CA LEU A 420 9.62 -16.81 15.86
C LEU A 420 9.00 -15.42 16.12
N ALA A 421 8.64 -14.69 15.05
CA ALA A 421 8.00 -13.39 15.16
C ALA A 421 6.60 -13.44 15.83
N LYS A 422 5.88 -14.57 15.73
CA LYS A 422 4.59 -14.79 16.41
C LYS A 422 4.73 -15.33 17.83
N GLY A 423 5.78 -16.11 18.12
CA GLY A 423 5.89 -17.06 19.22
C GLY A 423 5.77 -16.48 20.64
N GLN A 424 5.99 -15.18 20.83
CA GLN A 424 5.73 -14.54 22.13
C GLN A 424 4.27 -14.12 22.36
N ARG A 425 3.38 -14.23 21.37
CA ARG A 425 1.94 -13.94 21.57
C ARG A 425 1.21 -15.00 22.38
N GLU A 426 1.70 -16.24 22.43
CA GLU A 426 0.99 -17.36 23.07
C GLU A 426 1.15 -17.42 24.60
N GLY A 427 2.10 -16.66 25.17
CA GLY A 427 2.24 -16.48 26.64
C GLY A 427 1.20 -15.55 27.27
N ARG A 428 0.34 -14.89 26.48
CA ARG A 428 -0.77 -14.06 26.96
C ARG A 428 -2.10 -14.76 26.66
N SER A 429 -2.61 -15.47 27.67
CA SER A 429 -3.93 -16.11 27.77
C SER A 429 -4.87 -15.93 26.56
N LYS A 430 -4.96 -16.98 25.73
CA LYS A 430 -6.09 -17.16 24.80
C LYS A 430 -7.34 -17.39 25.66
N LYS A 431 -8.20 -16.37 25.83
CA LYS A 431 -9.61 -16.64 26.18
C LYS A 431 -10.19 -17.51 25.06
N PRO A 432 -10.74 -18.70 25.34
CA PRO A 432 -11.22 -19.61 24.32
C PRO A 432 -12.43 -19.00 23.60
N LYS A 433 -12.32 -18.85 22.27
CA LYS A 433 -13.47 -18.59 21.39
C LYS A 433 -14.19 -19.91 21.13
N PHE A 434 -15.03 -20.35 22.06
CA PHE A 434 -16.12 -21.27 21.76
C PHE A 434 -17.26 -21.03 22.75
N ALA A 435 -18.29 -20.31 22.31
CA ALA A 435 -19.64 -20.46 22.83
C ALA A 435 -20.56 -20.74 21.63
N LYS A 436 -21.28 -21.85 21.76
CA LYS A 436 -22.05 -22.56 20.74
C LYS A 436 -23.11 -21.66 20.10
N ARG A 437 -23.26 -21.77 18.78
CA ARG A 437 -24.52 -21.47 18.09
C ARG A 437 -25.56 -22.48 18.57
N THR A 438 -26.52 -22.04 19.37
CA THR A 438 -27.82 -22.72 19.49
C THR A 438 -28.70 -22.21 18.35
N ALA A 439 -28.98 -23.11 17.41
CA ALA A 439 -30.05 -22.97 16.45
C ALA A 439 -31.39 -22.94 17.18
N TYR A 440 -32.32 -22.07 16.77
CA TYR A 440 -33.75 -22.34 16.72
C TYR A 440 -34.40 -21.24 15.84
N TYR A 441 -34.91 -21.65 14.68
CA TYR A 441 -36.15 -21.13 14.09
C TYR A 441 -37.25 -22.15 14.48
N PRO A 442 -38.56 -21.82 14.45
CA PRO A 442 -39.19 -20.66 13.81
C PRO A 442 -39.44 -19.46 14.73
#